data_AF-A0A4U2E590-F1
#
_entry.id   AF-A0A4U2E590-F1
#
_cell.length_a   1.000
_cell.length_b   1.000
_cell.length_c   1.000
_cell.angle_alpha   90.00
_cell.angle_beta   90.00
_cell.angle_gamma   90.00
#
_symmetry.space_group_name_H-M   'P 1'
#
loop_
_entity.id
_entity.type
_entity.pdbx_description
1 polymer ?
#
loop_
_entity_poly.entity_id
_entity_poly.type
_entity_poly.pdbx_seq_one_letter_code
_entity_poly.pdbx_strand_id
1 'polypeptide(L)'
;MKQQLSHFSLAMTKWYARNAKSYARFYRETEEERLEQQANLMVRIYNKIASKVRVGGGKAKLVSDNLAQRGVNHFVEGTGDRLLSKAYWKRTLRKKTQHVHAIAPAMYCTNNKCSMRIAIDLSDCLDCEFDFIEFAQYAEQIRIVA
;
A
#
# COMPACT_ATOMS: atom_id res chain seq x y z
N MET A 1 30.50 -9.32 -9.21
CA MET A 1 30.42 -8.04 -9.96
C MET A 1 30.89 -8.16 -11.42
N LYS A 2 32.12 -8.61 -11.73
CA LYS A 2 32.61 -8.67 -13.13
C LYS A 2 31.66 -9.38 -14.12
N GLN A 3 31.06 -10.50 -13.71
CA GLN A 3 30.17 -11.29 -14.58
C GLN A 3 28.78 -10.64 -14.75
N GLN A 4 28.29 -9.87 -13.77
CA GLN A 4 27.02 -9.14 -13.85
C GLN A 4 27.12 -7.83 -14.64
N LEU A 5 28.34 -7.32 -14.83
CA LEU A 5 28.61 -6.07 -15.52
C LEU A 5 29.38 -6.28 -16.84
N SER A 6 29.37 -7.49 -17.40
CA SER A 6 30.10 -7.84 -18.62
C SER A 6 29.76 -6.96 -19.82
N HIS A 7 28.54 -6.39 -19.85
CA HIS A 7 28.06 -5.47 -20.89
C HIS A 7 28.42 -4.00 -20.64
N PHE A 8 28.95 -3.65 -19.47
CA PHE A 8 29.32 -2.28 -19.12
C PHE A 8 30.81 -2.05 -19.31
N SER A 9 31.19 -0.86 -19.77
CA SER A 9 32.60 -0.50 -19.90
C SER A 9 33.33 -0.61 -18.56
N LEU A 10 34.65 -0.86 -18.60
CA LEU A 10 35.48 -0.92 -17.39
C LEU A 10 35.39 0.38 -16.55
N ALA A 11 35.20 1.51 -17.22
CA ALA A 11 34.98 2.81 -16.59
C ALA A 11 33.65 2.85 -15.80
N MET A 12 32.56 2.35 -16.38
CA MET A 12 31.26 2.26 -15.70
C MET A 12 31.32 1.28 -14.52
N THR A 13 31.97 0.13 -14.68
CA THR A 13 32.14 -0.84 -13.59
C THR A 13 32.88 -0.23 -12.39
N LYS A 14 33.96 0.53 -12.64
CA LYS A 14 34.70 1.25 -11.59
C LYS A 14 33.84 2.33 -10.94
N TRP A 15 33.03 3.05 -11.71
CA TRP A 15 32.16 4.09 -11.20
C TRP A 15 31.04 3.51 -10.30
N TYR A 16 30.38 2.44 -10.71
CA TYR A 16 29.39 1.75 -9.87
C TYR A 16 30.03 1.19 -8.58
N ALA A 17 31.21 0.58 -8.68
CA ALA A 17 31.91 0.06 -7.50
C ALA A 17 32.25 1.16 -6.49
N ARG A 18 32.70 2.34 -6.96
CA ARG A 18 33.00 3.50 -6.11
C ARG A 18 31.73 4.09 -5.46
N ASN A 19 30.59 4.02 -6.13
CA ASN A 19 29.32 4.59 -5.67
C ASN A 19 28.38 3.57 -4.99
N ALA A 20 28.78 2.30 -4.87
CA ALA A 20 27.93 1.22 -4.33
C ALA A 20 27.36 1.53 -2.94
N LYS A 21 28.14 2.16 -2.06
CA LYS A 21 27.69 2.59 -0.73
C LYS A 21 26.60 3.66 -0.80
N SER A 22 26.70 4.58 -1.76
CA SER A 22 25.69 5.61 -2.01
C SER A 22 24.37 4.97 -2.48
N TYR A 23 24.45 4.02 -3.41
CA TYR A 23 23.27 3.29 -3.89
C TYR A 23 22.59 2.44 -2.82
N ALA A 24 23.37 1.73 -2.01
CA ALA A 24 22.82 0.95 -0.90
C ALA A 24 22.10 1.85 0.12
N ARG A 25 22.65 3.03 0.40
CA ARG A 25 22.02 4.05 1.24
C ARG A 25 20.73 4.59 0.62
N PHE A 26 20.78 5.02 -0.64
CA PHE A 26 19.64 5.54 -1.37
C PHE A 26 18.49 4.52 -1.45
N TYR A 27 18.80 3.25 -1.70
CA TYR A 27 17.81 2.18 -1.73
C TYR A 27 17.12 2.02 -0.37
N ARG A 28 17.89 2.07 0.73
CA ARG A 28 17.33 2.01 2.08
C ARG A 28 16.44 3.21 2.40
N GLU A 29 16.89 4.42 2.07
CA GLU A 29 16.11 5.64 2.28
C GLU A 29 14.80 5.60 1.46
N THR A 30 14.86 5.10 0.23
CA THR A 30 13.68 4.94 -0.64
C THR A 30 12.70 3.90 -0.08
N GLU A 31 13.19 2.76 0.42
CA GLU A 31 12.32 1.74 1.01
C GLU A 31 11.72 2.20 2.35
N GLU A 32 12.46 2.97 3.14
CA GLU A 32 11.95 3.60 4.36
C GLU A 32 10.84 4.61 4.06
N GLU A 33 11.04 5.47 3.05
CA GLU A 33 10.02 6.41 2.59
C GLU A 33 8.79 5.69 2.00
N ARG A 34 8.99 4.61 1.24
CA ARG A 34 7.90 3.77 0.73
C ARG A 34 7.05 3.20 1.87
N LEU A 35 7.69 2.65 2.90
CA LEU A 35 7.01 2.15 4.10
C LEU A 35 6.28 3.27 4.85
N GLU A 36 6.87 4.45 4.91
CA GLU A 36 6.28 5.64 5.56
C GLU A 36 4.98 6.06 4.85
N GLN A 37 5.02 6.14 3.53
CA GLN A 37 3.88 6.50 2.68
C GLN A 37 2.76 5.46 2.77
N GLN A 38 3.11 4.17 2.67
CA GLN A 38 2.14 3.08 2.82
C GLN A 38 1.48 3.08 4.20
N ALA A 39 2.24 3.31 5.28
CA ALA A 39 1.68 3.40 6.62
C ALA A 39 0.76 4.61 6.78
N ASN A 40 1.15 5.79 6.26
CA ASN A 40 0.30 6.99 6.25
C ASN A 40 -1.01 6.76 5.49
N LEU A 41 -0.95 6.04 4.37
CA LEU A 41 -2.11 5.68 3.57
C LEU A 41 -3.08 4.80 4.35
N MET A 42 -2.58 3.74 4.99
CA MET A 42 -3.44 2.85 5.78
C MET A 42 -4.09 3.60 6.95
N VAL A 43 -3.33 4.42 7.69
CA VAL A 43 -3.90 5.26 8.75
C VAL A 43 -5.00 6.17 8.21
N ARG A 44 -4.79 6.80 7.06
CA ARG A 44 -5.77 7.69 6.42
C ARG A 44 -7.06 6.97 6.04
N ILE A 45 -6.97 5.81 5.40
CA ILE A 45 -8.13 5.00 5.00
C ILE A 45 -8.90 4.56 6.25
N TYR A 46 -8.21 4.04 7.26
CA TYR A 46 -8.83 3.58 8.49
C TYR A 46 -9.43 4.75 9.30
N ASN A 47 -8.80 5.93 9.30
CA ASN A 47 -9.38 7.15 9.85
C ASN A 47 -10.69 7.52 9.15
N LYS A 48 -10.73 7.49 7.81
CA LYS A 48 -11.97 7.75 7.06
C LYS A 48 -13.10 6.80 7.45
N ILE A 49 -12.80 5.50 7.56
CA ILE A 49 -13.77 4.48 7.99
C ILE A 49 -14.24 4.75 9.43
N ALA A 50 -13.32 5.07 10.35
CA ALA A 50 -13.65 5.40 11.73
C ALA A 50 -14.55 6.63 11.86
N SER A 51 -14.30 7.65 11.04
CA SER A 51 -15.10 8.87 10.95
C SER A 51 -16.40 8.69 10.17
N LYS A 52 -16.76 7.45 9.78
CA LYS A 52 -17.97 7.12 8.99
C LYS A 52 -18.00 7.79 7.61
N VAL A 53 -16.85 8.19 7.06
CA VAL A 53 -16.74 8.65 5.68
C VAL A 53 -16.86 7.43 4.76
N ARG A 54 -17.64 7.56 3.68
CA ARG A 54 -17.84 6.50 2.70
C ARG A 54 -16.52 6.18 1.99
N VAL A 55 -16.02 4.96 2.20
CA VAL A 55 -14.92 4.36 1.45
C VAL A 55 -15.50 3.15 0.72
N GLY A 56 -15.25 3.05 -0.59
CA GLY A 56 -15.67 1.93 -1.42
C GLY A 56 -14.70 0.76 -1.36
N GLY A 57 -15.04 -0.34 -2.03
CA GLY A 57 -14.25 -1.57 -2.05
C GLY A 57 -14.76 -2.62 -1.06
N GLY A 58 -14.56 -3.89 -1.40
CA GLY A 58 -14.99 -5.04 -0.62
C GLY A 58 -14.25 -5.12 0.71
N LYS A 59 -12.95 -4.78 0.75
CA LYS A 59 -12.20 -4.71 2.02
C LYS A 59 -12.74 -3.61 2.93
N ALA A 60 -13.04 -2.45 2.37
CA ALA A 60 -13.60 -1.32 3.12
C ALA A 60 -14.94 -1.70 3.78
N LYS A 61 -15.83 -2.35 3.02
CA LYS A 61 -17.11 -2.86 3.52
C LYS A 61 -16.92 -3.88 4.64
N LEU A 62 -16.03 -4.85 4.48
CA LEU A 62 -15.72 -5.82 5.54
C LEU A 62 -15.21 -5.13 6.81
N VAL A 63 -14.34 -4.13 6.68
CA VAL A 63 -13.81 -3.39 7.84
C VAL A 63 -14.90 -2.55 8.50
N SER A 64 -15.77 -1.88 7.74
CA SER A 64 -16.89 -1.11 8.30
C SER A 64 -17.91 -1.99 9.00
N ASP A 65 -18.22 -3.16 8.43
CA ASP A 65 -19.19 -4.12 9.00
C ASP A 65 -18.65 -4.72 10.30
N ASN A 66 -17.37 -5.12 10.32
CA ASN A 66 -16.70 -5.59 11.53
C ASN A 66 -16.62 -4.51 12.62
N LEU A 67 -16.45 -3.24 12.25
CA LEU A 67 -16.47 -2.12 13.18
C LEU A 67 -17.87 -1.93 13.79
N ALA A 68 -18.92 -2.02 12.98
CA ALA A 68 -20.30 -1.92 13.44
C ALA A 68 -20.68 -3.08 14.38
N GLN A 69 -20.20 -4.30 14.11
CA GLN A 69 -20.53 -5.49 14.89
C GLN A 69 -19.76 -5.60 16.22
N ARG A 70 -18.50 -5.14 16.27
CA ARG A 70 -17.64 -5.45 17.42
C ARG A 70 -17.74 -4.48 18.58
N GLY A 71 -18.33 -3.29 18.45
CA GLY A 71 -18.51 -2.32 19.56
C GLY A 71 -17.22 -1.84 20.27
N VAL A 72 -16.07 -2.44 19.98
CA VAL A 72 -14.76 -2.13 20.53
C VAL A 72 -14.05 -1.20 19.56
N ASN A 73 -13.93 0.07 19.95
CA ASN A 73 -13.20 1.09 19.19
C ASN A 73 -11.69 0.81 19.20
N HIS A 74 -11.20 0.03 18.24
CA HIS A 74 -9.76 -0.07 17.92
C HIS A 74 -9.19 1.21 17.26
N PHE A 75 -9.96 2.30 17.28
CA PHE A 75 -9.79 3.57 16.56
C PHE A 75 -9.68 4.80 17.49
N VAL A 76 -9.57 4.65 18.80
CA VAL A 76 -9.26 5.81 19.68
C VAL A 76 -7.75 5.98 19.73
N GLU A 77 -7.25 7.21 19.57
CA GLU A 77 -5.82 7.51 19.70
C GLU A 77 -5.27 7.00 21.05
N GLY A 78 -4.22 6.19 20.99
CA GLY A 78 -3.56 5.60 22.16
C GLY A 78 -2.39 4.72 21.74
N THR A 79 -1.53 4.38 22.70
CA THR A 79 -0.28 3.64 22.49
C THR A 79 -0.52 2.13 22.29
N GLY A 80 0.04 1.56 21.20
CA GLY A 80 0.15 0.11 20.96
C GLY A 80 -0.99 -0.54 20.17
N ASP A 81 -0.63 -1.18 19.04
CA ASP A 81 -1.45 -2.14 18.26
C ASP A 81 -2.87 -1.71 17.82
N ARG A 82 -3.07 -0.41 17.58
CA ARG A 82 -4.32 0.14 17.04
C ARG A 82 -4.22 0.43 15.55
N LEU A 83 -5.33 0.26 14.84
CA LEU A 83 -5.43 0.42 13.38
C LEU A 83 -5.22 1.88 12.91
N LEU A 84 -5.23 2.85 13.81
CA LEU A 84 -4.89 4.25 13.51
C LEU A 84 -3.43 4.59 13.79
N SER A 85 -2.67 3.68 14.41
CA SER A 85 -1.27 3.93 14.69
C SER A 85 -0.43 3.69 13.45
N LYS A 86 0.31 4.70 13.03
CA LYS A 86 1.33 4.57 11.99
C LYS A 86 2.39 3.52 12.34
N ALA A 87 2.78 3.43 13.62
CA ALA A 87 3.77 2.47 14.09
C ALA A 87 3.29 1.02 13.92
N TYR A 88 2.00 0.77 14.12
CA TYR A 88 1.37 -0.52 13.83
C TYR A 88 1.53 -0.87 12.34
N TRP A 89 1.12 0.01 11.45
CA TRP A 89 1.21 -0.24 10.00
C TRP A 89 2.64 -0.41 9.52
N LYS A 90 3.59 0.41 9.98
CA LYS A 90 5.02 0.22 9.65
C LYS A 90 5.52 -1.15 10.06
N ARG A 91 5.13 -1.65 11.25
CA ARG A 91 5.52 -2.98 11.75
C ARG A 91 4.91 -4.09 10.89
N THR A 92 3.63 -3.99 10.58
CA THR A 92 2.86 -5.00 9.83
C THR A 92 3.30 -5.07 8.36
N LEU A 93 3.48 -3.91 7.71
CA LEU A 93 3.97 -3.81 6.33
C LEU A 93 5.43 -4.30 6.22
N ARG A 94 6.30 -3.95 7.18
CA ARG A 94 7.69 -4.44 7.20
C ARG A 94 7.76 -5.96 7.36
N LYS A 95 6.85 -6.56 8.15
CA LYS A 95 6.72 -8.02 8.30
C LYS A 95 6.08 -8.70 7.08
N LYS A 96 5.59 -7.94 6.09
CA LYS A 96 4.82 -8.44 4.93
C LYS A 96 3.58 -9.25 5.32
N THR A 97 3.06 -9.07 6.53
CA THR A 97 1.79 -9.69 6.96
C THR A 97 0.58 -8.98 6.37
N GLN A 98 0.76 -7.71 5.97
CA GLN A 98 -0.18 -6.97 5.14
C GLN A 98 0.57 -6.43 3.93
N HIS A 99 -0.13 -6.37 2.80
CA HIS A 99 0.35 -5.75 1.56
C HIS A 99 -0.49 -4.51 1.27
N VAL A 100 0.10 -3.52 0.62
CA VAL A 100 -0.65 -2.42 0.03
C VAL A 100 0.07 -1.90 -1.20
N HIS A 101 -0.63 -1.78 -2.31
CA HIS A 101 -0.16 -1.06 -3.50
C HIS A 101 -1.29 -0.24 -4.10
N ALA A 102 -0.95 0.72 -4.95
CA ALA A 102 -1.94 1.46 -5.75
C ALA A 102 -2.23 0.70 -7.04
N ILE A 103 -3.52 0.49 -7.35
CA ILE A 103 -4.00 -0.09 -8.61
C ILE A 103 -4.28 1.04 -9.61
N ALA A 104 -4.95 2.08 -9.13
CA ALA A 104 -5.35 3.27 -9.86
C ALA A 104 -5.36 4.48 -8.88
N PRO A 105 -5.54 5.72 -9.35
CA PRO A 105 -5.70 6.86 -8.45
C PRO A 105 -6.80 6.59 -7.42
N ALA A 106 -6.46 6.73 -6.14
CA ALA A 106 -7.35 6.47 -5.00
C ALA A 106 -7.92 5.04 -4.88
N MET A 107 -7.35 4.06 -5.60
CA MET A 107 -7.67 2.63 -5.49
C MET A 107 -6.45 1.84 -5.02
N TYR A 108 -6.62 1.04 -3.97
CA TYR A 108 -5.53 0.34 -3.32
C TYR A 108 -5.85 -1.15 -3.11
N CYS A 109 -4.92 -2.03 -3.44
CA CYS A 109 -5.05 -3.47 -3.22
C CYS A 109 -4.25 -3.92 -2.00
N THR A 110 -4.82 -4.80 -1.19
CA THR A 110 -4.13 -5.46 -0.07
C THR A 110 -3.74 -6.91 -0.34
N ASN A 111 -3.99 -7.41 -1.56
CA ASN A 111 -3.65 -8.78 -1.94
C ASN A 111 -2.15 -8.89 -2.24
N ASN A 112 -1.45 -9.78 -1.54
CA ASN A 112 -0.02 -10.05 -1.75
C ASN A 112 0.29 -10.78 -3.07
N LYS A 113 -0.72 -11.38 -3.71
CA LYS A 113 -0.63 -12.00 -5.04
C LYS A 113 -1.00 -11.05 -6.17
N CYS A 114 -1.53 -9.86 -5.86
CA CYS A 114 -1.75 -8.86 -6.87
C CYS A 114 -0.39 -8.29 -7.27
N SER A 115 0.06 -8.62 -8.48
CA SER A 115 1.23 -8.02 -9.09
C SER A 115 0.79 -6.86 -9.97
N MET A 116 1.61 -5.80 -10.07
CA MET A 116 1.41 -4.77 -11.10
C MET A 116 1.58 -5.44 -12.47
N ARG A 117 0.47 -5.85 -13.08
CA ARG A 117 0.43 -6.34 -14.45
C ARG A 117 0.33 -5.13 -15.38
N ILE A 118 0.94 -5.22 -16.56
CA ILE A 118 0.89 -4.17 -17.59
C ILE A 118 -0.55 -3.94 -18.07
N ALA A 119 -1.37 -5.01 -18.09
CA ALA A 119 -2.80 -4.95 -18.29
C ALA A 119 -3.50 -5.52 -17.04
N ILE A 120 -4.18 -4.66 -16.30
CA ILE A 120 -5.13 -5.04 -15.24
C ILE A 120 -6.51 -4.66 -15.77
N ASP A 121 -7.41 -5.65 -15.83
CA ASP A 121 -8.83 -5.35 -15.93
C ASP A 121 -9.29 -4.80 -14.57
N LEU A 122 -9.72 -3.54 -14.54
CA LEU A 122 -10.13 -2.89 -13.30
C LEU A 122 -11.44 -3.49 -12.78
N SER A 123 -12.24 -4.16 -13.61
CA SER A 123 -13.48 -4.82 -13.16
C SER A 123 -13.20 -5.89 -12.10
N ASP A 124 -12.09 -6.62 -12.22
CA ASP A 124 -11.63 -7.60 -11.22
C ASP A 124 -11.23 -6.95 -9.88
N CYS A 125 -10.93 -5.65 -9.91
CA CYS A 125 -10.41 -4.90 -8.77
C CYS A 125 -11.46 -3.99 -8.11
N LEU A 126 -12.68 -3.91 -8.64
CA LEU A 126 -13.79 -3.17 -8.05
C LEU A 126 -14.56 -4.09 -7.11
N ASP A 127 -14.66 -3.69 -5.84
CA ASP A 127 -15.37 -4.43 -4.78
C ASP A 127 -14.81 -5.84 -4.50
N CYS A 128 -13.55 -6.10 -4.86
CA CYS A 128 -12.90 -7.37 -4.49
C CYS A 128 -12.64 -7.45 -2.98
N GLU A 129 -12.36 -8.63 -2.44
CA GLU A 129 -12.15 -8.78 -0.98
C GLU A 129 -10.97 -7.95 -0.43
N PHE A 130 -10.10 -7.46 -1.32
CA PHE A 130 -8.81 -6.86 -0.97
C PHE A 130 -8.70 -5.37 -1.31
N ASP A 131 -9.70 -4.75 -1.94
CA ASP A 131 -9.61 -3.37 -2.41
C ASP A 131 -10.13 -2.32 -1.40
N PHE A 132 -9.48 -1.17 -1.43
CA PHE A 132 -9.97 0.07 -0.84
C PHE A 132 -10.08 1.12 -1.93
N ILE A 133 -11.25 1.76 -2.04
CA ILE A 133 -11.50 2.84 -2.98
C ILE A 133 -11.83 4.10 -2.17
N GLU A 134 -10.89 5.03 -2.07
CA GLU A 134 -11.02 6.24 -1.24
C GLU A 134 -12.08 7.22 -1.76
N PHE A 135 -12.39 7.21 -3.06
CA PHE A 135 -13.44 8.02 -3.66
C PHE A 135 -14.58 7.12 -4.15
N ALA A 136 -15.67 7.08 -3.38
CA ALA A 136 -16.84 6.30 -3.76
C ALA A 136 -17.41 6.71 -5.13
N GLN A 137 -17.34 8.01 -5.50
CA GLN A 137 -17.80 8.47 -6.82
C GLN A 137 -16.95 7.89 -7.96
N TYR A 138 -15.66 7.69 -7.75
CA TYR A 138 -14.78 7.08 -8.76
C TYR A 138 -15.14 5.61 -8.98
N ALA A 139 -15.43 4.87 -7.89
CA ALA A 139 -15.94 3.51 -7.99
C ALA A 139 -17.26 3.44 -8.77
N GLU A 140 -18.19 4.36 -8.52
CA GLU A 140 -19.48 4.43 -9.21
C GLU A 140 -19.33 4.79 -10.69
N GLN A 141 -18.43 5.71 -11.04
CA GLN A 141 -18.12 6.05 -12.43
C GLN A 141 -17.57 4.85 -13.21
N ILE A 142 -16.64 4.09 -12.64
CA ILE A 142 -16.09 2.91 -13.32
C ILE A 142 -17.20 1.86 -13.56
N ARG A 143 -18.13 1.67 -12.61
CA ARG A 143 -19.26 0.74 -12.79
C ARG A 143 -20.24 1.14 -13.89
N ILE A 144 -20.32 2.41 -14.24
CA ILE A 144 -21.19 2.90 -15.32
C ILE A 144 -20.55 2.67 -16.70
N VAL A 145 -19.21 2.66 -16.74
CA VAL A 145 -18.43 2.57 -17.99
C VAL A 145 -18.02 1.12 -18.32
N ALA A 146 -17.93 0.25 -17.31
CA ALA A 146 -17.68 -1.20 -17.45
C ALA A 146 -18.98 -1.95 -17.82
#